data_AF-A0A7W1L9M1-F1
#
_entry.id   AF-A0A7W1L9M1-F1
#
_cell.length_a   1.000
_cell.length_b   1.000
_cell.length_c   1.000
_cell.angle_alpha   90.00
_cell.angle_beta   90.00
_cell.angle_gamma   90.00
#
_symmetry.space_group_name_H-M   'P 1'
#
loop_
_entity.id
_entity.type
_entity.pdbx_description
1 polymer ?
#
loop_
_entity_poly.entity_id
_entity_poly.type
_entity_poly.pdbx_seq_one_letter_code
_entity_poly.pdbx_strand_id
1 'polypeptide(L)'
;MFWKLFLSLALFLSLVQLNFSQIVETNKVEINKKDEISAELRKESVAFLRETSLEVNSLRTLENRISFSAELASLMWFNDEKEARTMFQTVINDFRQLLTEYDAQLTSLGVAPEMADVYSTDTSSKTQITRKFFKAISVRQQIAKAIAEHDPQLAFEFFTDTATAISNPTFRKQIEGNDIYFETRLLNAIAEKNVDTALKLGRKTLAKGFNYELISLLKKVYEKDEEKGASFAEDIVSKLKSDSSKPDGFYYLSRILNTGTENLDAIKGKPNKRPMFSEQSLRDLAELLTQEILKREDAEGSEISSYLADIERFLPARAAQIRQKFDIKKKKVNINPNGISPSQPEPPPPPMPVPPSASAKLSEDDKKKLAEGLQNLDTKKLTEDERKKVVEESRKIITEIVDRDQKLLALSALALRIAKLGDKEFATEIMKDAQNLVNLQPKNYREYIEIWMLISGYAQVDAEKAFPILETTIFRLNDTISAFVKVGEFIDVSGDMIDDGEIQVGSFGGEMTRGMLGSLGASDSTVKNLATADFTRTKSLTNKFERQEVRILAKMLILRAVLAEKSEVKEEF
;
A
#
# COMPACT_ATOMS: atom_id res chain seq x y z
N MET A 1 -3.83 -23.26 -23.82
CA MET A 1 -4.78 -22.50 -24.65
C MET A 1 -5.70 -21.62 -23.80
N PHE A 2 -6.29 -22.15 -22.72
CA PHE A 2 -7.04 -21.37 -21.72
C PHE A 2 -6.24 -20.23 -21.07
N TRP A 3 -4.97 -20.44 -20.73
CA TRP A 3 -4.09 -19.38 -20.18
C TRP A 3 -3.95 -18.16 -21.11
N LYS A 4 -3.96 -18.35 -22.44
CA LYS A 4 -3.86 -17.23 -23.39
C LYS A 4 -5.16 -16.43 -23.52
N LEU A 5 -6.33 -17.03 -23.25
CA LEU A 5 -7.61 -16.33 -23.10
C LEU A 5 -7.70 -15.58 -21.75
N PHE A 6 -7.13 -16.15 -20.68
CA PHE A 6 -7.08 -15.53 -19.36
C PHE A 6 -6.13 -14.33 -19.29
N LEU A 7 -4.94 -14.44 -19.90
CA LEU A 7 -3.99 -13.34 -19.99
C LEU A 7 -4.56 -12.20 -20.85
N SER A 8 -5.37 -12.51 -21.86
CA SER A 8 -5.99 -11.47 -22.70
C SER A 8 -7.18 -10.79 -22.02
N LEU A 9 -7.91 -11.45 -21.11
CA LEU A 9 -8.96 -10.79 -20.31
C LEU A 9 -8.38 -9.91 -19.19
N ALA A 10 -7.30 -10.37 -18.53
CA ALA A 10 -6.57 -9.59 -17.53
C ALA A 10 -5.78 -8.42 -18.18
N LEU A 11 -5.16 -8.61 -19.35
CA LEU A 11 -4.58 -7.51 -20.13
C LEU A 11 -5.64 -6.53 -20.63
N PHE A 12 -6.86 -6.99 -20.97
CA PHE A 12 -7.93 -6.11 -21.41
C PHE A 12 -8.43 -5.22 -20.27
N LEU A 13 -8.46 -5.72 -19.03
CA LEU A 13 -8.78 -4.93 -17.84
C LEU A 13 -7.66 -3.96 -17.45
N SER A 14 -6.38 -4.31 -17.63
CA SER A 14 -5.25 -3.41 -17.36
C SER A 14 -5.02 -2.36 -18.46
N LEU A 15 -5.34 -2.66 -19.73
CA LEU A 15 -5.20 -1.71 -20.85
C LEU A 15 -6.27 -0.61 -20.83
N VAL A 16 -7.40 -0.81 -20.15
CA VAL A 16 -8.40 0.24 -19.92
C VAL A 16 -7.94 1.25 -18.87
N GLN A 17 -7.01 0.90 -17.97
CA GLN A 17 -6.50 1.81 -16.93
C GLN A 17 -5.64 2.97 -17.48
N LEU A 18 -4.92 2.77 -18.60
CA LEU A 18 -4.06 3.81 -19.18
C LEU A 18 -4.84 5.00 -19.76
N ASN A 19 -6.13 4.84 -20.08
CA ASN A 19 -6.95 5.93 -20.62
C ASN A 19 -7.76 6.68 -19.55
N PHE A 20 -7.93 6.12 -18.34
CA PHE A 20 -8.68 6.77 -17.27
C PHE A 20 -7.84 7.81 -16.51
N SER A 21 -6.53 7.55 -16.30
CA SER A 21 -5.66 8.45 -15.54
C SER A 21 -5.42 9.79 -16.23
N GLN A 22 -5.41 9.85 -17.58
CA GLN A 22 -5.15 11.10 -18.31
C GLN A 22 -6.35 12.06 -18.34
N ILE A 23 -7.59 11.60 -18.09
CA ILE A 23 -8.78 12.46 -18.10
C ILE A 23 -8.97 13.16 -16.74
N VAL A 24 -8.43 12.60 -15.66
CA VAL A 24 -8.53 13.19 -14.31
C VAL A 24 -7.51 14.32 -14.08
N GLU A 25 -6.35 14.29 -14.76
CA GLU A 25 -5.28 15.29 -14.55
C GLU A 25 -5.55 16.68 -15.13
N THR A 26 -6.50 16.84 -16.05
CA THR A 26 -6.77 18.14 -16.71
C THR A 26 -7.79 19.02 -15.99
N ASN A 27 -8.37 18.56 -14.88
CA ASN A 27 -9.29 19.37 -14.06
C ASN A 27 -8.77 19.46 -12.61
N LYS A 28 -7.69 20.21 -12.39
CA LYS A 28 -7.47 20.87 -11.09
C LYS A 28 -8.51 21.98 -10.93
N VAL A 29 -9.74 21.56 -10.62
CA VAL A 29 -10.77 22.46 -10.08
C VAL A 29 -10.33 22.79 -8.67
N GLU A 30 -10.11 24.08 -8.39
CA GLU A 30 -9.94 24.59 -7.04
C GLU A 30 -11.07 24.04 -6.15
N ILE A 31 -10.69 23.28 -5.13
CA ILE A 31 -11.60 22.66 -4.17
C ILE A 31 -12.28 23.80 -3.42
N ASN A 32 -13.53 24.07 -3.81
CA ASN A 32 -14.39 25.01 -3.12
C ASN A 32 -14.72 24.42 -1.74
N LYS A 33 -14.69 25.25 -0.69
CA LYS A 33 -14.91 24.90 0.74
C LYS A 33 -16.30 24.31 1.09
N LYS A 34 -17.04 23.75 0.12
CA LYS A 34 -18.42 23.25 0.26
C LYS A 34 -18.56 21.73 0.23
N ASP A 35 -17.46 20.98 0.08
CA ASP A 35 -17.42 19.50 0.01
C ASP A 35 -17.14 18.82 1.36
N GLU A 36 -17.35 19.53 2.47
CA GLU A 36 -17.16 19.01 3.82
C GLU A 36 -18.35 18.11 4.19
N ILE A 37 -18.06 16.85 4.49
CA ILE A 37 -19.05 15.87 4.94
C ILE A 37 -19.65 16.38 6.25
N SER A 38 -20.98 16.41 6.35
CA SER A 38 -21.64 16.92 7.55
C SER A 38 -21.27 16.10 8.77
N ALA A 39 -21.17 16.75 9.94
CA ALA A 39 -20.88 16.04 11.19
C ALA A 39 -21.91 14.94 11.50
N GLU A 40 -23.17 15.15 11.11
CA GLU A 40 -24.23 14.15 11.27
C GLU A 40 -23.99 12.93 10.38
N LEU A 41 -23.66 13.14 9.09
CA LEU A 41 -23.35 12.05 8.17
C LEU A 41 -22.11 11.25 8.63
N ARG A 42 -21.10 11.93 9.17
CA ARG A 42 -19.93 11.27 9.77
C ARG A 42 -20.32 10.41 10.96
N LYS A 43 -21.16 10.92 11.86
CA LYS A 43 -21.66 10.19 13.04
C LYS A 43 -22.50 8.97 12.64
N GLU A 44 -23.42 9.12 11.69
CA GLU A 44 -24.22 8.01 11.15
C GLU A 44 -23.33 6.94 10.48
N SER A 45 -22.29 7.38 9.77
CA SER A 45 -21.33 6.48 9.13
C SER A 45 -20.47 5.71 10.14
N VAL A 46 -20.10 6.32 11.27
CA VAL A 46 -19.41 5.60 12.36
C VAL A 46 -20.34 4.56 13.00
N ALA A 47 -21.63 4.85 13.17
CA ALA A 47 -22.60 3.84 13.62
C ALA A 47 -22.73 2.69 12.60
N PHE A 48 -22.74 3.01 11.31
CA PHE A 48 -22.76 2.03 10.23
C PHE A 48 -21.48 1.19 10.15
N LEU A 49 -20.32 1.76 10.47
CA LEU A 49 -19.04 1.05 10.60
C LEU A 49 -19.15 -0.04 11.66
N ARG A 50 -19.70 0.29 12.85
CA ARG A 50 -19.90 -0.69 13.93
C ARG A 50 -20.85 -1.82 13.53
N GLU A 51 -21.96 -1.51 12.88
CA GLU A 51 -22.88 -2.51 12.32
C GLU A 51 -22.17 -3.43 11.33
N THR A 52 -21.40 -2.84 10.40
CA THR A 52 -20.64 -3.60 9.41
C THR A 52 -19.60 -4.51 10.07
N SER A 53 -18.93 -4.05 11.14
CA SER A 53 -17.99 -4.87 11.90
C SER A 53 -18.64 -6.08 12.55
N LEU A 54 -19.89 -5.97 13.02
CA LEU A 54 -20.64 -7.13 13.53
C LEU A 54 -20.97 -8.14 12.42
N GLU A 55 -21.30 -7.68 11.21
CA GLU A 55 -21.53 -8.57 10.07
C GLU A 55 -20.27 -9.29 9.61
N VAL A 56 -19.12 -8.61 9.65
CA VAL A 56 -17.81 -9.21 9.33
C VAL A 56 -17.55 -10.42 10.23
N ASN A 57 -17.90 -10.36 11.52
CA ASN A 57 -17.70 -11.49 12.44
C ASN A 57 -18.49 -12.76 12.08
N SER A 58 -19.49 -12.66 11.20
CA SER A 58 -20.28 -13.81 10.73
C SER A 58 -19.81 -14.39 9.40
N LEU A 59 -18.74 -13.84 8.80
CA LEU A 59 -18.07 -14.45 7.66
C LEU A 59 -17.40 -15.77 8.08
N ARG A 60 -17.34 -16.72 7.15
CA ARG A 60 -16.80 -18.06 7.37
C ARG A 60 -15.28 -18.08 7.39
N THR A 61 -14.65 -17.36 6.45
CA THR A 61 -13.19 -17.41 6.28
C THR A 61 -12.50 -16.36 7.16
N LEU A 62 -11.44 -16.78 7.86
CA LEU A 62 -10.63 -15.87 8.68
C LEU A 62 -9.96 -14.80 7.82
N GLU A 63 -9.58 -15.15 6.60
CA GLU A 63 -8.96 -14.30 5.58
C GLU A 63 -9.84 -13.08 5.23
N ASN A 64 -11.13 -13.30 5.01
CA ASN A 64 -12.08 -12.22 4.76
C ASN A 64 -12.33 -11.42 6.04
N ARG A 65 -12.48 -12.09 7.20
CA ARG A 65 -12.64 -11.42 8.50
C ARG A 65 -11.49 -10.47 8.79
N ILE A 66 -10.25 -10.93 8.58
CA ILE A 66 -9.02 -10.15 8.76
C ILE A 66 -8.98 -8.98 7.78
N SER A 67 -9.22 -9.23 6.48
CA SER A 67 -9.19 -8.18 5.45
C SER A 67 -10.15 -7.03 5.77
N PHE A 68 -11.42 -7.35 6.04
CA PHE A 68 -12.42 -6.32 6.33
C PHE A 68 -12.21 -5.67 7.70
N SER A 69 -11.89 -6.44 8.73
CA SER A 69 -11.71 -5.90 10.10
C SER A 69 -10.51 -4.96 10.18
N ALA A 70 -9.41 -5.24 9.45
CA ALA A 70 -8.25 -4.37 9.41
C ALA A 70 -8.60 -3.00 8.81
N GLU A 71 -9.32 -2.98 7.69
CA GLU A 71 -9.73 -1.75 7.04
C GLU A 71 -10.75 -0.96 7.87
N LEU A 72 -11.74 -1.65 8.47
CA LEU A 72 -12.70 -1.02 9.39
C LEU A 72 -11.99 -0.41 10.61
N ALA A 73 -10.98 -1.08 11.15
CA ALA A 73 -10.20 -0.57 12.28
C ALA A 73 -9.41 0.70 11.89
N SER A 74 -8.78 0.72 10.71
CA SER A 74 -8.12 1.92 10.17
C SER A 74 -9.10 3.08 10.01
N LEU A 75 -10.30 2.84 9.45
CA LEU A 75 -11.34 3.88 9.33
C LEU A 75 -11.85 4.37 10.70
N MET A 76 -12.00 3.47 11.66
CA MET A 76 -12.40 3.83 13.03
C MET A 76 -11.34 4.68 13.72
N TRP A 77 -10.06 4.53 13.41
CA TRP A 77 -8.98 5.26 14.08
C TRP A 77 -9.13 6.78 14.01
N PHE A 78 -9.62 7.30 12.89
CA PHE A 78 -9.89 8.73 12.69
C PHE A 78 -11.11 9.27 13.46
N ASN A 79 -11.82 8.40 14.20
CA ASN A 79 -13.07 8.74 14.88
C ASN A 79 -13.05 8.33 16.36
N ASP A 80 -12.58 7.12 16.68
CA ASP A 80 -12.40 6.62 18.04
C ASP A 80 -11.16 5.70 18.09
N GLU A 81 -10.03 6.25 18.52
CA GLU A 81 -8.77 5.52 18.65
C GLU A 81 -8.89 4.29 19.58
N LYS A 82 -9.64 4.40 20.68
CA LYS A 82 -9.74 3.32 21.67
C LYS A 82 -10.52 2.14 21.08
N GLU A 83 -11.61 2.44 20.38
CA GLU A 83 -12.38 1.43 19.66
C GLU A 83 -11.57 0.82 18.53
N ALA A 84 -10.88 1.64 17.73
CA ALA A 84 -10.00 1.17 16.65
C ALA A 84 -8.91 0.22 17.14
N ARG A 85 -8.25 0.52 18.28
CA ARG A 85 -7.30 -0.39 18.95
C ARG A 85 -7.95 -1.72 19.30
N THR A 86 -9.18 -1.70 19.81
CA THR A 86 -9.94 -2.92 20.13
C THR A 86 -10.24 -3.73 18.87
N MET A 87 -10.61 -3.07 17.77
CA MET A 87 -10.84 -3.72 16.48
C MET A 87 -9.55 -4.34 15.92
N PHE A 88 -8.41 -3.65 16.02
CA PHE A 88 -7.11 -4.22 15.64
C PHE A 88 -6.73 -5.42 16.51
N GLN A 89 -7.08 -5.45 17.80
CA GLN A 89 -6.86 -6.66 18.62
C GLN A 89 -7.67 -7.85 18.09
N THR A 90 -8.90 -7.65 17.60
CA THR A 90 -9.66 -8.71 16.92
C THR A 90 -8.93 -9.20 15.66
N VAL A 91 -8.42 -8.28 14.83
CA VAL A 91 -7.61 -8.61 13.63
C VAL A 91 -6.38 -9.44 14.00
N ILE A 92 -5.66 -9.04 15.05
CA ILE A 92 -4.47 -9.74 15.55
C ILE A 92 -4.81 -11.17 15.98
N ASN A 93 -5.91 -11.34 16.71
CA ASN A 93 -6.37 -12.65 17.18
C ASN A 93 -6.79 -13.56 16.03
N ASP A 94 -7.59 -13.06 15.08
CA ASP A 94 -8.00 -13.82 13.89
C ASP A 94 -6.79 -14.21 13.04
N PHE A 95 -5.84 -13.29 12.83
CA PHE A 95 -4.62 -13.58 12.08
C PHE A 95 -3.74 -14.62 12.78
N ARG A 96 -3.60 -14.54 14.10
CA ARG A 96 -2.88 -15.55 14.88
C ARG A 96 -3.54 -16.92 14.75
N GLN A 97 -4.87 -16.98 14.79
CA GLN A 97 -5.62 -18.22 14.60
C GLN A 97 -5.35 -18.80 13.20
N LEU A 98 -5.51 -17.99 12.15
CA LEU A 98 -5.25 -18.38 10.76
C LEU A 98 -3.84 -18.96 10.59
N LEU A 99 -2.82 -18.25 11.10
CA LEU A 99 -1.43 -18.67 10.99
C LEU A 99 -1.19 -20.01 11.73
N THR A 100 -1.79 -20.18 12.90
CA THR A 100 -1.68 -21.42 13.68
C THR A 100 -2.34 -22.60 12.97
N GLU A 101 -3.51 -22.39 12.35
CA GLU A 101 -4.21 -23.41 11.58
C GLU A 101 -3.40 -23.85 10.36
N TYR A 102 -2.81 -22.91 9.63
CA TYR A 102 -1.96 -23.22 8.48
C TYR A 102 -0.66 -23.93 8.89
N ASP A 103 -0.01 -23.48 9.96
CA ASP A 103 1.21 -24.11 10.49
C ASP A 103 0.95 -25.56 10.96
N ALA A 104 -0.18 -25.81 11.61
CA ALA A 104 -0.60 -27.16 11.99
C ALA A 104 -0.82 -28.06 10.77
N GLN A 105 -1.48 -27.53 9.72
CA GLN A 105 -1.69 -28.26 8.47
C GLN A 105 -0.38 -28.57 7.74
N LEU A 106 0.53 -27.60 7.63
CA LEU A 106 1.88 -27.79 7.07
C LEU A 106 2.64 -28.92 7.79
N THR A 107 2.59 -28.90 9.13
CA THR A 107 3.22 -29.90 9.98
C THR A 107 2.61 -31.27 9.75
N SER A 108 1.27 -31.38 9.71
CA SER A 108 0.57 -32.65 9.48
C SER A 108 0.87 -33.27 8.12
N LEU A 109 1.13 -32.44 7.11
CA LEU A 109 1.44 -32.87 5.74
C LEU A 109 2.94 -33.11 5.51
N GLY A 110 3.77 -32.91 6.53
CA GLY A 110 5.22 -33.09 6.44
C GLY A 110 5.88 -32.19 5.40
N VAL A 111 5.39 -30.96 5.26
CA VAL A 111 6.00 -29.97 4.34
C VAL A 111 7.27 -29.44 4.99
N ALA A 112 8.42 -29.77 4.40
CA ALA A 112 9.70 -29.21 4.80
C ALA A 112 9.90 -27.81 4.19
N PRO A 113 10.59 -26.88 4.87
CA PRO A 113 10.87 -25.54 4.34
C PRO A 113 11.58 -25.53 2.98
N GLU A 114 12.45 -26.51 2.75
CA GLU A 114 13.21 -26.68 1.50
C GLU A 114 12.32 -27.15 0.32
N MET A 115 11.14 -27.69 0.63
CA MET A 115 10.16 -28.20 -0.34
C MET A 115 9.06 -27.18 -0.68
N ALA A 116 9.11 -26.00 -0.07
CA ALA A 116 8.12 -24.95 -0.26
C ALA A 116 8.34 -24.19 -1.56
N ASP A 117 8.09 -24.84 -2.69
CA ASP A 117 8.06 -24.16 -3.99
C ASP A 117 6.70 -23.46 -4.18
N VAL A 118 6.67 -22.17 -3.83
CA VAL A 118 5.49 -21.30 -4.00
C VAL A 118 5.11 -21.12 -5.48
N TYR A 119 6.04 -21.39 -6.41
CA TYR A 119 5.85 -21.25 -7.86
C TYR A 119 5.52 -22.56 -8.57
N SER A 120 5.48 -23.68 -7.84
CA SER A 120 5.07 -24.97 -8.39
C SER A 120 3.66 -24.85 -8.97
N THR A 121 3.41 -25.41 -10.16
CA THR A 121 2.07 -25.50 -10.75
C THR A 121 1.28 -26.71 -10.25
N ASP A 122 1.85 -27.47 -9.31
CA ASP A 122 1.17 -28.57 -8.63
C ASP A 122 -0.06 -28.07 -7.87
N THR A 123 -1.10 -28.90 -7.83
CA THR A 123 -2.38 -28.64 -7.17
C THR A 123 -2.58 -29.54 -5.95
N SER A 124 -1.56 -30.29 -5.53
CA SER A 124 -1.63 -31.10 -4.31
C SER A 124 -1.93 -30.26 -3.07
N SER A 125 -2.56 -30.88 -2.07
CA SER A 125 -2.88 -30.22 -0.79
C SER A 125 -1.66 -29.62 -0.11
N LYS A 126 -0.46 -30.21 -0.30
CA LYS A 126 0.82 -29.68 0.21
C LYS A 126 1.16 -28.33 -0.42
N THR A 127 1.06 -28.23 -1.75
CA THR A 127 1.35 -27.01 -2.48
C THR A 127 0.32 -25.92 -2.15
N GLN A 128 -0.96 -26.28 -2.05
CA GLN A 128 -2.03 -25.35 -1.68
C GLN A 128 -1.80 -24.71 -0.30
N ILE A 129 -1.59 -25.54 0.74
CA ILE A 129 -1.38 -25.00 2.10
C ILE A 129 -0.09 -24.17 2.20
N THR A 130 0.94 -24.56 1.45
CA THR A 130 2.20 -23.80 1.37
C THR A 130 1.94 -22.40 0.81
N ARG A 131 1.21 -22.29 -0.31
CA ARG A 131 0.86 -20.98 -0.89
C ARG A 131 0.02 -20.15 0.08
N LYS A 132 -1.01 -20.74 0.69
CA LYS A 132 -1.86 -20.06 1.69
C LYS A 132 -1.03 -19.52 2.87
N PHE A 133 -0.10 -20.31 3.40
CA PHE A 133 0.81 -19.88 4.46
C PHE A 133 1.68 -18.69 4.05
N PHE A 134 2.39 -18.77 2.92
CA PHE A 134 3.26 -17.67 2.47
C PHE A 134 2.46 -16.42 2.06
N LYS A 135 1.24 -16.59 1.56
CA LYS A 135 0.30 -15.48 1.34
C LYS A 135 -0.04 -14.80 2.66
N ALA A 136 -0.38 -15.55 3.71
CA ALA A 136 -0.63 -15.00 5.04
C ALA A 136 0.60 -14.25 5.58
N ILE A 137 1.81 -14.76 5.39
CA ILE A 137 3.05 -14.05 5.74
C ILE A 137 3.19 -12.71 4.98
N SER A 138 2.84 -12.66 3.70
CA SER A 138 2.82 -11.40 2.94
C SER A 138 1.75 -10.43 3.46
N VAL A 139 0.56 -10.93 3.80
CA VAL A 139 -0.51 -10.11 4.39
C VAL A 139 -0.14 -9.59 5.78
N ARG A 140 0.64 -10.35 6.56
CA ARG A 140 1.16 -9.92 7.88
C ARG A 140 1.88 -8.57 7.80
N GLN A 141 2.71 -8.36 6.78
CA GLN A 141 3.39 -7.08 6.58
C GLN A 141 2.41 -5.96 6.24
N GLN A 142 1.39 -6.22 5.42
CA GLN A 142 0.37 -5.23 5.05
C GLN A 142 -0.46 -4.79 6.26
N ILE A 143 -0.91 -5.74 7.10
CA ILE A 143 -1.63 -5.43 8.35
C ILE A 143 -0.74 -4.62 9.28
N ALA A 144 0.52 -5.02 9.46
CA ALA A 144 1.45 -4.29 10.31
C ALA A 144 1.69 -2.87 9.81
N LYS A 145 1.77 -2.63 8.49
CA LYS A 145 1.84 -1.27 7.92
C LYS A 145 0.58 -0.45 8.22
N ALA A 146 -0.60 -1.02 8.01
CA ALA A 146 -1.87 -0.34 8.32
C ALA A 146 -1.99 0.03 9.80
N ILE A 147 -1.52 -0.84 10.71
CA ILE A 147 -1.43 -0.52 12.13
C ILE A 147 -0.38 0.58 12.36
N ALA A 148 0.79 0.50 11.72
CA ALA A 148 1.92 1.39 11.96
C ALA A 148 1.68 2.84 11.53
N GLU A 149 0.82 3.08 10.53
CA GLU A 149 0.34 4.43 10.17
C GLU A 149 -0.22 5.19 11.38
N HIS A 150 -0.77 4.44 12.34
CA HIS A 150 -1.46 4.95 13.50
C HIS A 150 -0.69 4.70 14.80
N ASP A 151 -0.31 3.45 15.05
CA ASP A 151 0.41 2.97 16.22
C ASP A 151 1.56 2.02 15.84
N PRO A 152 2.77 2.56 15.65
CA PRO A 152 3.97 1.78 15.38
C PRO A 152 4.30 0.74 16.47
N GLN A 153 3.94 0.99 17.73
CA GLN A 153 4.22 0.04 18.81
C GLN A 153 3.29 -1.17 18.72
N LEU A 154 1.98 -0.94 18.53
CA LEU A 154 1.03 -2.03 18.31
C LEU A 154 1.40 -2.86 17.07
N ALA A 155 1.84 -2.20 16.00
CA ALA A 155 2.32 -2.89 14.81
C ALA A 155 3.53 -3.80 15.10
N PHE A 156 4.49 -3.30 15.88
CA PHE A 156 5.67 -4.09 16.29
C PHE A 156 5.28 -5.29 17.16
N GLU A 157 4.38 -5.11 18.11
CA GLU A 157 3.87 -6.19 18.97
C GLU A 157 3.14 -7.25 18.14
N PHE A 158 2.19 -6.86 17.29
CA PHE A 158 1.51 -7.76 16.35
C PHE A 158 2.52 -8.55 15.50
N PHE A 159 3.48 -7.84 14.91
CA PHE A 159 4.45 -8.44 14.01
C PHE A 159 5.30 -9.45 14.78
N THR A 160 5.90 -9.08 15.91
CA THR A 160 6.75 -10.00 16.68
C THR A 160 5.98 -11.19 17.27
N ASP A 161 4.79 -10.96 17.81
CA ASP A 161 3.97 -12.03 18.44
C ASP A 161 3.54 -13.08 17.41
N THR A 162 3.15 -12.66 16.21
CA THR A 162 2.72 -13.59 15.14
C THR A 162 3.87 -14.44 14.60
N ALA A 163 5.11 -13.94 14.56
CA ALA A 163 6.28 -14.79 14.26
C ALA A 163 6.46 -15.90 15.30
N THR A 164 6.25 -15.60 16.59
CA THR A 164 6.41 -16.60 17.65
C THR A 164 5.33 -17.68 17.65
N ALA A 165 4.19 -17.44 17.00
CA ALA A 165 3.11 -18.41 16.89
C ALA A 165 3.43 -19.57 15.94
N ILE A 166 4.37 -19.41 15.00
CA ILE A 166 4.80 -20.47 14.07
C ILE A 166 5.54 -21.55 14.87
N SER A 167 5.06 -22.78 14.89
CA SER A 167 5.63 -23.86 15.71
C SER A 167 6.93 -24.43 15.13
N ASN A 168 7.03 -24.53 13.79
CA ASN A 168 8.20 -25.07 13.12
C ASN A 168 9.40 -24.11 13.26
N PRO A 169 10.51 -24.54 13.89
CA PRO A 169 11.64 -23.67 14.19
C PRO A 169 12.39 -23.19 12.94
N THR A 170 12.41 -23.99 11.87
CA THR A 170 13.08 -23.63 10.63
C THR A 170 12.26 -22.59 9.86
N PHE A 171 10.94 -22.78 9.74
CA PHE A 171 10.06 -21.76 9.17
C PHE A 171 10.11 -20.47 9.97
N ARG A 172 10.02 -20.56 11.31
CA ARG A 172 10.13 -19.39 12.19
C ARG A 172 11.41 -18.61 11.92
N LYS A 173 12.57 -19.29 11.87
CA LYS A 173 13.86 -18.65 11.61
C LYS A 173 13.91 -17.98 10.23
N GLN A 174 13.31 -18.60 9.20
CA GLN A 174 13.23 -18.01 7.87
C GLN A 174 12.37 -16.73 7.86
N ILE A 175 11.20 -16.78 8.51
CA ILE A 175 10.32 -15.62 8.62
C ILE A 175 10.98 -14.51 9.43
N GLU A 176 11.54 -14.81 10.60
CA GLU A 176 12.28 -13.85 11.43
C GLU A 176 13.43 -13.19 10.66
N GLY A 177 14.15 -13.95 9.82
CA GLY A 177 15.21 -13.40 8.97
C GLY A 177 14.71 -12.39 7.93
N ASN A 178 13.59 -12.68 7.28
CA ASN A 178 12.95 -11.78 6.31
C ASN A 178 12.34 -10.53 6.97
N ASP A 179 12.01 -10.64 8.25
CA ASP A 179 11.32 -9.62 9.04
C ASP A 179 12.24 -8.52 9.57
N ILE A 180 13.55 -8.78 9.71
CA ILE A 180 14.53 -7.89 10.37
C ILE A 180 14.44 -6.44 9.87
N TYR A 181 14.34 -6.27 8.55
CA TYR A 181 14.29 -4.95 7.93
C TYR A 181 13.02 -4.19 8.31
N PHE A 182 11.88 -4.87 8.25
CA PHE A 182 10.59 -4.26 8.56
C PHE A 182 10.44 -4.01 10.07
N GLU A 183 10.89 -4.94 10.92
CA GLU A 183 10.94 -4.77 12.38
C GLU A 183 11.72 -3.50 12.75
N THR A 184 12.85 -3.26 12.08
CA THR A 184 13.65 -2.07 12.35
C THR A 184 13.02 -0.78 11.84
N ARG A 185 12.32 -0.80 10.69
CA ARG A 185 11.51 0.35 10.25
C ARG A 185 10.44 0.72 11.28
N LEU A 186 9.78 -0.27 11.88
CA LEU A 186 8.83 -0.05 12.97
C LEU A 186 9.52 0.56 14.18
N LEU A 187 10.69 0.05 14.60
CA LEU A 187 11.47 0.66 15.69
C LEU A 187 11.83 2.13 15.41
N ASN A 188 12.20 2.45 14.17
CA ASN A 188 12.49 3.83 13.78
C ASN A 188 11.25 4.73 13.82
N ALA A 189 10.08 4.22 13.47
CA ALA A 189 8.82 4.95 13.59
C ALA A 189 8.37 5.10 15.05
N ILE A 190 8.63 4.10 15.91
CA ILE A 190 8.45 4.22 17.36
C ILE A 190 9.40 5.28 17.90
N ALA A 191 10.66 5.31 17.48
CA ALA A 191 11.65 6.29 17.92
C ALA A 191 11.28 7.73 17.53
N GLU A 192 10.48 7.93 16.47
CA GLU A 192 9.94 9.25 16.16
C GLU A 192 9.04 9.78 17.27
N LYS A 193 8.17 8.92 17.81
CA LYS A 193 7.15 9.25 18.81
C LYS A 193 7.68 9.13 20.24
N ASN A 194 8.46 8.08 20.54
CA ASN A 194 8.94 7.73 21.87
C ASN A 194 10.27 6.97 21.81
N VAL A 195 11.37 7.67 22.13
CA VAL A 195 12.73 7.12 22.17
C VAL A 195 12.89 6.01 23.22
N ASP A 196 12.28 6.13 24.40
CA ASP A 196 12.43 5.14 25.48
C ASP A 196 11.81 3.79 25.12
N THR A 197 10.62 3.82 24.52
CA THR A 197 9.96 2.61 24.02
C THR A 197 10.79 1.97 22.90
N ALA A 198 11.27 2.77 21.95
CA ALA A 198 12.10 2.27 20.86
C ALA A 198 13.39 1.61 21.35
N LEU A 199 14.02 2.17 22.39
CA LEU A 199 15.22 1.61 23.00
C LEU A 199 14.94 0.32 23.78
N LYS A 200 13.85 0.27 24.54
CA LYS A 200 13.42 -0.95 25.24
C LYS A 200 13.25 -2.11 24.25
N LEU A 201 12.57 -1.85 23.13
CA LEU A 201 12.34 -2.84 22.09
C LEU A 201 13.61 -3.15 21.29
N GLY A 202 14.39 -2.13 20.91
CA GLY A 202 15.66 -2.29 20.21
C GLY A 202 16.68 -3.12 21.00
N ARG A 203 16.73 -2.98 22.34
CA ARG A 203 17.54 -3.84 23.22
C ARG A 203 17.03 -5.29 23.25
N LYS A 204 15.70 -5.50 23.21
CA LYS A 204 15.12 -6.84 23.11
C LYS A 204 15.49 -7.49 21.77
N THR A 205 15.49 -6.74 20.67
CA THR A 205 15.96 -7.21 19.36
C THR A 205 17.46 -7.51 19.39
N LEU A 206 18.27 -6.61 19.94
CA LEU A 206 19.73 -6.79 20.11
C LEU A 206 20.09 -8.04 20.93
N ALA A 207 19.29 -8.39 21.94
CA ALA A 207 19.50 -9.58 22.76
C ALA A 207 19.43 -10.88 21.93
N LYS A 208 18.62 -10.92 20.87
CA LYS A 208 18.53 -12.05 19.93
C LYS A 208 19.75 -12.15 19.01
N GLY A 209 20.44 -11.03 18.78
CA GLY A 209 21.60 -10.92 17.93
C GLY A 209 21.75 -9.50 17.37
N PHE A 210 22.96 -9.13 17.00
CA PHE A 210 23.19 -7.88 16.28
C PHE A 210 22.86 -8.05 14.80
N ASN A 211 22.21 -7.04 14.22
CA ASN A 211 22.00 -6.90 12.78
C ASN A 211 22.31 -5.44 12.38
N TYR A 212 22.64 -5.21 11.11
CA TYR A 212 23.03 -3.87 10.63
C TYR A 212 21.92 -2.82 10.73
N GLU A 213 20.66 -3.25 10.67
CA GLU A 213 19.53 -2.34 10.68
C GLU A 213 19.46 -1.58 12.02
N LEU A 214 19.88 -2.19 13.13
CA LEU A 214 19.96 -1.52 14.44
C LEU A 214 20.86 -0.27 14.46
N ILE A 215 21.77 -0.11 13.49
CA ILE A 215 22.55 1.12 13.32
C ILE A 215 21.65 2.30 12.93
N SER A 216 20.62 2.07 12.12
CA SER A 216 19.66 3.12 11.75
C SER A 216 18.93 3.64 12.98
N LEU A 217 18.46 2.73 13.85
CA LEU A 217 17.85 3.06 15.13
C LEU A 217 18.83 3.81 16.04
N LEU A 218 20.09 3.34 16.14
CA LEU A 218 21.12 4.02 16.93
C LEU A 218 21.32 5.47 16.46
N LYS A 219 21.49 5.69 15.15
CA LYS A 219 21.67 7.04 14.59
C LYS A 219 20.48 7.93 14.91
N LYS A 220 19.27 7.40 14.73
CA LYS A 220 18.02 8.12 14.97
C LYS A 220 17.80 8.49 16.43
N VAL A 221 18.07 7.55 17.34
CA VAL A 221 18.02 7.80 18.79
C VAL A 221 19.04 8.85 19.17
N TYR A 222 20.30 8.71 18.73
CA TYR A 222 21.37 9.64 19.07
C TYR A 222 21.10 11.06 18.56
N GLU A 223 20.48 11.21 17.39
CA GLU A 223 20.07 12.52 16.88
C GLU A 223 19.02 13.20 17.77
N LYS A 224 18.08 12.43 18.33
CA LYS A 224 17.03 12.93 19.23
C LYS A 224 17.50 13.09 20.69
N ASP A 225 18.34 12.18 21.16
CA ASP A 225 18.84 12.08 22.54
C ASP A 225 20.24 11.45 22.54
N GLU A 226 21.26 12.31 22.62
CA GLU A 226 22.67 11.91 22.54
C GLU A 226 23.08 10.96 23.66
N GLU A 227 22.55 11.16 24.88
CA GLU A 227 22.90 10.34 26.03
C GLU A 227 22.34 8.93 25.89
N LYS A 228 21.06 8.82 25.53
CA LYS A 228 20.43 7.52 25.32
C LYS A 228 20.99 6.81 24.08
N GLY A 229 21.30 7.56 23.03
CA GLY A 229 21.98 7.05 21.84
C GLY A 229 23.36 6.49 22.18
N ALA A 230 24.16 7.22 22.95
CA ALA A 230 25.46 6.74 23.40
C ALA A 230 25.34 5.50 24.31
N SER A 231 24.36 5.47 25.21
CA SER A 231 24.08 4.28 26.03
C SER A 231 23.74 3.05 25.16
N PHE A 232 22.90 3.21 24.14
CA PHE A 232 22.56 2.09 23.25
C PHE A 232 23.73 1.65 22.37
N ALA A 233 24.59 2.57 21.94
CA ALA A 233 25.84 2.25 21.27
C ALA A 233 26.74 1.35 22.15
N GLU A 234 26.85 1.63 23.45
CA GLU A 234 27.62 0.79 24.37
C GLU A 234 27.00 -0.61 24.54
N ASP A 235 25.67 -0.72 24.56
CA ASP A 235 24.97 -2.01 24.56
C ASP A 235 25.31 -2.82 23.30
N ILE A 236 25.33 -2.19 22.13
CA ILE A 236 25.71 -2.81 20.85
C ILE A 236 27.16 -3.31 20.91
N VAL A 237 28.09 -2.49 21.40
CA VAL A 237 29.50 -2.88 21.55
C VAL A 237 29.65 -4.08 22.46
N SER A 238 28.95 -4.08 23.60
CA SER A 238 28.95 -5.21 24.54
C SER A 238 28.45 -6.49 23.88
N LYS A 239 27.37 -6.41 23.10
CA LYS A 239 26.83 -7.55 22.34
C LYS A 239 27.79 -8.05 21.26
N LEU A 240 28.47 -7.16 20.55
CA LEU A 240 29.46 -7.56 19.54
C LEU A 240 30.69 -8.22 20.16
N LYS A 241 31.12 -7.79 21.36
CA LYS A 241 32.20 -8.45 22.10
C LYS A 241 31.82 -9.88 22.48
N SER A 242 30.57 -10.14 22.89
CA SER A 242 30.13 -11.49 23.24
C SER A 242 29.98 -12.40 22.02
N ASP A 243 29.60 -11.83 20.88
CA ASP A 243 29.29 -12.56 19.65
C ASP A 243 30.44 -12.54 18.62
N SER A 244 31.62 -12.04 18.99
CA SER A 244 32.73 -11.73 18.06
C SER A 244 33.27 -12.93 17.30
N SER A 245 33.07 -14.15 17.80
CA SER A 245 33.51 -15.40 17.17
C SER A 245 32.55 -15.92 16.09
N LYS A 246 31.42 -15.26 15.84
CA LYS A 246 30.49 -15.64 14.77
C LYS A 246 31.07 -15.25 13.39
N PRO A 247 30.77 -15.99 12.30
CA PRO A 247 31.28 -15.69 10.96
C PRO A 247 31.03 -14.23 10.52
N ASP A 248 29.87 -13.67 10.86
CA ASP A 248 29.49 -12.30 10.49
C ASP A 248 30.06 -11.23 11.44
N GLY A 249 30.62 -11.65 12.59
CA GLY A 249 31.14 -10.76 13.63
C GLY A 249 32.19 -9.79 13.10
N PHE A 250 33.06 -10.26 12.19
CA PHE A 250 34.05 -9.44 11.50
C PHE A 250 33.45 -8.21 10.82
N TYR A 251 32.42 -8.43 10.00
CA TYR A 251 31.80 -7.35 9.23
C TYR A 251 31.00 -6.40 10.14
N TYR A 252 30.42 -6.92 11.23
CA TYR A 252 29.72 -6.08 12.21
C TYR A 252 30.68 -5.16 12.98
N LEU A 253 31.83 -5.70 13.43
CA LEU A 253 32.87 -4.92 14.12
C LEU A 253 33.37 -3.77 13.25
N SER A 254 33.69 -4.06 11.99
CA SER A 254 34.11 -3.06 10.99
C SER A 254 33.07 -1.94 10.82
N ARG A 255 31.80 -2.29 10.60
CA ARG A 255 30.76 -1.29 10.35
C ARG A 255 30.48 -0.39 11.57
N ILE A 256 30.49 -0.95 12.78
CA ILE A 256 30.30 -0.15 14.00
C ILE A 256 31.52 0.76 14.24
N LEU A 257 32.74 0.26 14.05
CA LEU A 257 33.95 1.08 14.15
C LEU A 257 33.91 2.26 13.18
N ASN A 258 33.56 2.00 11.92
CA ASN A 258 33.39 3.01 10.90
C ASN A 258 32.26 4.01 11.22
N THR A 259 31.12 3.53 11.74
CA THR A 259 30.04 4.42 12.21
C THR A 259 30.51 5.36 13.32
N GLY A 260 31.37 4.85 14.22
CA GLY A 260 31.98 5.64 15.27
C GLY A 260 32.98 6.67 14.75
N THR A 261 33.83 6.33 13.78
CA THR A 261 34.76 7.29 13.17
C THR A 261 34.04 8.38 12.39
N GLU A 262 33.02 8.02 11.60
CA GLU A 262 32.12 8.98 10.93
C GLU A 262 31.47 9.95 11.92
N ASN A 263 30.97 9.44 13.05
CA ASN A 263 30.38 10.28 14.09
C ASN A 263 31.39 11.25 14.70
N LEU A 264 32.59 10.78 15.08
CA LEU A 264 33.66 11.63 15.63
C LEU A 264 34.05 12.74 14.66
N ASP A 265 34.10 12.44 13.36
CA ASP A 265 34.42 13.44 12.34
C ASP A 265 33.27 14.44 12.14
N ALA A 266 32.02 13.98 12.17
CA ALA A 266 30.83 14.82 12.05
C ALA A 266 30.61 15.78 13.25
N ILE A 267 31.10 15.42 14.44
CA ILE A 267 31.04 16.27 15.64
C ILE A 267 32.33 17.07 15.89
N LYS A 268 33.36 16.90 15.06
CA LYS A 268 34.62 17.63 15.19
C LYS A 268 34.35 19.15 15.16
N GLY A 269 34.82 19.85 16.18
CA GLY A 269 34.59 21.30 16.33
C GLY A 269 33.23 21.69 16.91
N LYS A 270 32.41 20.73 17.36
CA LYS A 270 31.15 20.97 18.07
C LYS A 270 31.32 20.59 19.56
N PRO A 271 31.77 21.51 20.43
CA PRO A 271 32.17 21.18 21.81
C PRO A 271 31.03 20.67 22.70
N ASN A 272 29.77 20.93 22.32
CA ASN A 272 28.59 20.53 23.09
C ASN A 272 27.98 19.21 22.59
N LYS A 273 28.57 18.55 21.59
CA LYS A 273 28.09 17.25 21.07
C LYS A 273 28.85 16.12 21.76
N ARG A 274 28.12 15.21 22.40
CA ARG A 274 28.68 14.03 23.05
C ARG A 274 28.99 12.96 22.00
N PRO A 275 30.17 12.32 21.97
CA PRO A 275 30.44 11.21 21.05
C PRO A 275 29.44 10.05 21.20
N MET A 276 29.04 9.45 20.07
CA MET A 276 28.13 8.29 20.03
C MET A 276 28.74 7.06 20.69
N PHE A 277 30.06 6.88 20.59
CA PHE A 277 30.80 5.79 21.22
C PHE A 277 31.89 6.36 22.11
N SER A 278 32.18 5.71 23.24
CA SER A 278 33.37 6.03 24.03
C SER A 278 34.65 5.70 23.26
N GLU A 279 35.73 6.45 23.53
CA GLU A 279 37.05 6.19 22.92
C GLU A 279 37.53 4.76 23.25
N GLN A 280 37.28 4.29 24.47
CA GLN A 280 37.63 2.93 24.88
C GLN A 280 36.88 1.89 24.04
N SER A 281 35.57 2.07 23.81
CA SER A 281 34.80 1.14 22.99
C SER A 281 35.28 1.09 21.54
N LEU A 282 35.67 2.23 20.95
CA LEU A 282 36.26 2.25 19.60
C LEU A 282 37.64 1.57 19.57
N ARG A 283 38.46 1.75 20.60
CA ARG A 283 39.74 1.01 20.74
C ARG A 283 39.52 -0.49 20.86
N ASP A 284 38.54 -0.92 21.66
CA ASP A 284 38.24 -2.34 21.86
C ASP A 284 37.71 -2.99 20.57
N LEU A 285 36.83 -2.30 19.83
CA LEU A 285 36.36 -2.76 18.52
C LEU A 285 37.50 -2.89 17.52
N ALA A 286 38.41 -1.90 17.48
CA ALA A 286 39.59 -1.95 16.62
C ALA A 286 40.53 -3.12 16.97
N GLU A 287 40.67 -3.45 18.26
CA GLU A 287 41.49 -4.57 18.72
C GLU A 287 40.85 -5.91 18.33
N LEU A 288 39.54 -6.06 18.51
CA LEU A 288 38.83 -7.27 18.08
C LEU A 288 38.90 -7.46 16.56
N LEU A 289 38.67 -6.39 15.79
CA LEU A 289 38.80 -6.43 14.34
C LEU A 289 40.22 -6.80 13.92
N THR A 290 41.24 -6.23 14.57
CA THR A 290 42.65 -6.59 14.35
C THR A 290 42.89 -8.07 14.59
N GLN A 291 42.40 -8.63 15.70
CA GLN A 291 42.58 -10.04 16.03
C GLN A 291 41.97 -10.96 14.97
N GLU A 292 40.77 -10.63 14.48
CA GLU A 292 40.14 -11.39 13.41
C GLU A 292 40.89 -11.28 12.08
N ILE A 293 41.39 -10.10 11.72
CA ILE A 293 42.26 -9.93 10.52
C ILE A 293 43.52 -10.80 10.65
N LEU A 294 44.18 -10.78 11.81
CA LEU A 294 45.41 -11.53 12.04
C LEU A 294 45.21 -13.05 12.07
N LYS A 295 43.98 -13.56 12.24
CA LYS A 295 43.67 -15.00 12.13
C LYS A 295 43.53 -15.48 10.69
N ARG A 296 43.25 -14.58 9.73
CA ARG A 296 43.08 -14.97 8.32
C ARG A 296 44.42 -15.33 7.68
N GLU A 297 44.46 -16.43 6.94
CA GLU A 297 45.64 -16.92 6.21
C GLU A 297 45.65 -16.43 4.76
N ASP A 298 44.48 -16.37 4.10
CA ASP A 298 44.35 -16.11 2.66
C ASP A 298 43.60 -14.80 2.31
N ALA A 299 43.59 -13.81 3.21
CA ALA A 299 42.89 -12.54 2.96
C ALA A 299 43.68 -11.64 1.99
N GLU A 300 43.02 -11.12 0.95
CA GLU A 300 43.66 -10.21 -0.01
C GLU A 300 44.05 -8.87 0.66
N GLY A 301 45.25 -8.37 0.36
CA GLY A 301 45.73 -7.08 0.90
C GLY A 301 44.84 -5.88 0.53
N SER A 302 44.09 -5.97 -0.57
CA SER A 302 43.08 -4.99 -1.00
C SER A 302 41.87 -4.91 -0.05
N GLU A 303 41.36 -6.07 0.39
CA GLU A 303 40.24 -6.19 1.34
C GLU A 303 40.62 -5.59 2.70
N ILE A 304 41.80 -5.96 3.22
CA ILE A 304 42.30 -5.52 4.52
C ILE A 304 42.63 -4.02 4.53
N SER A 305 43.07 -3.47 3.41
CA SER A 305 43.43 -2.05 3.28
C SER A 305 42.26 -1.12 3.62
N SER A 306 41.02 -1.55 3.37
CA SER A 306 39.82 -0.76 3.65
C SER A 306 39.58 -0.50 5.13
N TYR A 307 40.07 -1.38 6.02
CA TYR A 307 39.89 -1.28 7.47
C TYR A 307 41.09 -0.66 8.21
N LEU A 308 42.25 -0.61 7.55
CA LEU A 308 43.50 -0.15 8.17
C LEU A 308 43.46 1.30 8.65
N ALA A 309 42.72 2.18 7.97
CA ALA A 309 42.63 3.59 8.36
C ALA A 309 41.94 3.75 9.72
N ASP A 310 40.82 3.07 9.91
CA ASP A 310 40.07 3.07 11.16
C ASP A 310 40.86 2.40 12.29
N ILE A 311 41.55 1.27 12.02
CA ILE A 311 42.41 0.62 13.01
C ILE A 311 43.60 1.50 13.39
N GLU A 312 44.28 2.12 12.43
CA GLU A 312 45.46 2.98 12.70
C GLU A 312 45.11 4.19 13.56
N ARG A 313 43.88 4.72 13.44
CA ARG A 313 43.38 5.84 14.26
C ARG A 313 43.38 5.53 15.75
N PHE A 314 43.08 4.29 16.14
CA PHE A 314 42.97 3.89 17.54
C PHE A 314 44.14 3.02 18.03
N LEU A 315 44.73 2.22 17.13
CA LEU A 315 45.76 1.20 17.41
C LEU A 315 46.88 1.24 16.34
N PRO A 316 47.70 2.30 16.27
CA PRO A 316 48.71 2.48 15.23
C PRO A 316 49.76 1.36 15.19
N ALA A 317 50.13 0.81 16.36
CA ALA A 317 51.06 -0.32 16.44
C ALA A 317 50.47 -1.61 15.85
N ARG A 318 49.18 -1.88 16.06
CA ARG A 318 48.48 -3.04 15.49
C ARG A 318 48.31 -2.90 13.97
N ALA A 319 47.98 -1.71 13.49
CA ALA A 319 47.92 -1.44 12.04
C ALA A 319 49.28 -1.71 11.35
N ALA A 320 50.41 -1.42 12.01
CA ALA A 320 51.74 -1.77 11.50
C ALA A 320 51.96 -3.29 11.42
N GLN A 321 51.51 -4.06 12.43
CA GLN A 321 51.57 -5.52 12.42
C GLN A 321 50.76 -6.12 11.26
N ILE A 322 49.55 -5.63 11.01
CA ILE A 322 48.71 -6.08 9.87
C ILE A 322 49.42 -5.81 8.54
N ARG A 323 49.97 -4.59 8.34
CA ARG A 323 50.70 -4.24 7.11
C ARG A 323 51.89 -5.16 6.86
N GLN A 324 52.60 -5.52 7.92
CA GLN A 324 53.73 -6.44 7.84
C GLN A 324 53.29 -7.86 7.46
N LYS A 325 52.19 -8.37 8.03
CA LYS A 325 51.69 -9.72 7.75
C LYS A 325 51.24 -9.89 6.29
N PHE A 326 50.58 -8.88 5.73
CA PHE A 326 49.91 -8.97 4.42
C PHE A 326 50.61 -8.17 3.29
N ASP A 327 51.86 -7.72 3.49
CA ASP A 327 52.66 -6.90 2.56
C ASP A 327 51.91 -5.68 1.98
N ILE A 328 51.10 -5.02 2.84
CA ILE A 328 50.29 -3.87 2.42
C ILE A 328 51.17 -2.61 2.42
N LYS A 329 51.68 -2.23 1.24
CA LYS A 329 52.42 -0.96 1.05
C LYS A 329 51.53 0.23 1.40
N LYS A 330 52.05 1.20 2.17
CA LYS A 330 51.39 2.50 2.43
C LYS A 330 51.12 3.22 1.11
N LYS A 331 49.97 2.98 0.47
CA LYS A 331 49.45 3.87 -0.56
C LYS A 331 48.79 5.05 0.15
N LYS A 332 49.29 6.26 -0.11
CA LYS A 332 48.53 7.48 0.16
C LYS A 332 47.24 7.38 -0.66
N VAL A 333 46.11 7.15 0.00
CA VAL A 333 44.80 7.29 -0.62
C VAL A 333 44.59 8.79 -0.83
N ASN A 334 44.81 9.24 -2.06
CA ASN A 334 44.38 10.56 -2.48
C ASN A 334 42.90 10.42 -2.83
N ILE A 335 42.01 10.87 -1.94
CA ILE A 335 40.58 10.97 -2.25
C ILE A 335 40.46 12.11 -3.26
N ASN A 336 40.36 11.75 -4.54
CA ASN A 336 39.95 12.67 -5.58
C ASN A 336 38.44 12.89 -5.43
N PRO A 337 37.94 14.12 -5.14
CA PRO A 337 36.50 14.33 -4.93
C PRO A 337 35.69 14.29 -6.22
N ASN A 338 36.33 14.22 -7.39
CA ASN A 338 35.64 14.28 -8.68
C ASN A 338 36.08 13.13 -9.58
N GLY A 339 35.16 12.20 -9.86
CA GLY A 339 35.27 11.36 -11.05
C GLY A 339 34.67 9.96 -10.94
N ILE A 340 33.35 9.84 -10.74
CA ILE A 340 32.51 8.87 -11.47
C ILE A 340 31.15 9.56 -11.69
N SER A 341 30.88 9.96 -12.93
CA SER A 341 29.55 10.39 -13.37
C SER A 341 28.66 9.15 -13.44
N PRO A 342 27.41 9.17 -12.93
CA PRO A 342 26.45 8.15 -13.30
C PRO A 342 26.22 8.28 -14.80
N SER A 343 26.49 7.21 -15.56
CA SER A 343 25.93 7.05 -16.89
C SER A 343 24.42 7.18 -16.76
N GLN A 344 23.85 8.22 -17.39
CA GLN A 344 22.41 8.33 -17.51
C GLN A 344 21.88 7.04 -18.16
N PRO A 345 20.82 6.42 -17.64
CA PRO A 345 20.09 5.45 -18.42
C PRO A 345 19.59 6.15 -19.70
N GLU A 346 19.85 5.54 -20.85
CA GLU A 346 19.24 5.98 -22.11
C GLU A 346 17.72 6.10 -21.91
N PRO A 347 17.08 7.13 -22.49
CA PRO A 347 15.63 7.20 -22.46
C PRO A 347 15.08 5.92 -23.12
N PRO A 348 14.00 5.32 -22.59
CA PRO A 348 13.37 4.19 -23.24
C PRO A 348 13.00 4.58 -24.68
N PRO A 349 13.09 3.66 -25.65
CA PRO A 349 12.68 3.93 -27.01
C PRO A 349 11.23 4.47 -26.99
N PRO A 350 10.91 5.45 -27.84
CA PRO A 350 9.55 5.98 -27.89
C PRO A 350 8.58 4.82 -28.05
N PRO A 351 7.42 4.84 -27.36
CA PRO A 351 6.40 3.82 -27.56
C PRO A 351 6.12 3.72 -29.05
N MET A 352 6.16 2.49 -29.59
CA MET A 352 5.73 2.24 -30.96
C MET A 352 4.38 2.93 -31.16
N PRO A 353 4.16 3.64 -32.29
CA PRO A 353 2.86 4.21 -32.55
C PRO A 353 1.84 3.09 -32.52
N VAL A 354 1.00 3.10 -31.49
CA VAL A 354 -0.26 2.37 -31.51
C VAL A 354 -0.92 2.85 -32.81
N PRO A 355 -1.30 1.95 -33.73
CA PRO A 355 -2.04 2.38 -34.91
C PRO A 355 -3.21 3.20 -34.38
N PRO A 356 -3.45 4.43 -34.89
CA PRO A 356 -4.59 5.19 -34.46
C PRO A 356 -5.80 4.28 -34.66
N SER A 357 -6.44 3.87 -33.56
CA SER A 357 -7.81 3.40 -33.66
C SER A 357 -8.51 4.52 -34.39
N ALA A 358 -9.02 4.25 -35.58
CA ALA A 358 -9.71 5.21 -36.42
C ALA A 358 -11.03 5.61 -35.72
N SER A 359 -10.91 6.38 -34.65
CA SER A 359 -11.96 7.24 -34.16
C SER A 359 -11.79 8.53 -34.95
N ALA A 360 -12.83 8.94 -35.67
CA ALA A 360 -12.90 10.30 -36.19
C ALA A 360 -12.78 11.22 -34.97
N LYS A 361 -11.60 11.83 -34.79
CA LYS A 361 -11.37 12.81 -33.73
C LYS A 361 -12.27 14.01 -34.07
N LEU A 362 -13.01 14.51 -33.08
CA LEU A 362 -13.59 15.84 -33.17
C LEU A 362 -12.53 16.81 -33.70
N SER A 363 -12.94 17.75 -34.55
CA SER A 363 -12.03 18.79 -35.01
C SER A 363 -11.44 19.52 -33.80
N GLU A 364 -10.18 19.96 -33.91
CA GLU A 364 -9.55 20.73 -32.82
C GLU A 364 -10.35 22.01 -32.51
N ASP A 365 -11.01 22.57 -33.51
CA ASP A 365 -11.92 23.71 -33.37
C ASP A 365 -13.15 23.35 -32.50
N ASP A 366 -13.78 22.20 -32.72
CA ASP A 366 -14.94 21.77 -31.94
C ASP A 366 -14.56 21.41 -30.50
N LYS A 367 -13.38 20.81 -30.28
CA LYS A 367 -12.86 20.59 -28.92
C LYS A 367 -12.63 21.90 -28.19
N LYS A 368 -12.05 22.89 -28.87
CA LYS A 368 -11.81 24.22 -28.31
C LYS A 368 -13.13 24.92 -27.99
N LYS A 369 -14.10 24.90 -28.91
CA LYS A 369 -15.44 25.46 -28.69
C LYS A 369 -16.16 24.81 -27.51
N LEU A 370 -16.11 23.49 -27.40
CA LEU A 370 -16.71 22.78 -26.27
C LEU A 370 -16.03 23.18 -24.95
N ALA A 371 -14.70 23.26 -24.91
CA ALA A 371 -13.96 23.70 -23.73
C ALA A 371 -14.31 25.15 -23.34
N GLU A 372 -14.35 26.07 -24.31
CA GLU A 372 -14.73 27.47 -24.10
C GLU A 372 -16.18 27.60 -23.61
N GLY A 373 -17.11 26.83 -24.21
CA GLY A 373 -18.51 26.78 -23.78
C GLY A 373 -18.65 26.32 -22.32
N LEU A 374 -17.98 25.23 -21.96
CA LEU A 374 -17.95 24.71 -20.59
C LEU A 374 -17.31 25.71 -19.61
N GLN A 375 -16.22 26.39 -20.00
CA GLN A 375 -15.56 27.40 -19.17
C GLN A 375 -16.45 28.64 -18.99
N ASN A 376 -17.16 29.07 -20.02
CA ASN A 376 -18.08 30.20 -19.96
C ASN A 376 -19.21 29.95 -18.95
N LEU A 377 -19.71 28.70 -18.86
CA LEU A 377 -20.73 28.31 -17.87
C LEU A 377 -20.22 28.40 -16.42
N ASP A 378 -18.92 28.24 -16.18
CA ASP A 378 -18.34 28.37 -14.84
C ASP A 378 -18.04 29.82 -14.43
N THR A 379 -17.56 30.62 -15.39
CA THR A 379 -16.85 31.87 -15.09
C THR A 379 -17.65 33.13 -15.41
N LYS A 380 -18.64 33.04 -16.31
CA LYS A 380 -19.44 34.20 -16.73
C LYS A 380 -20.82 34.20 -16.10
N LYS A 381 -21.28 35.37 -15.67
CA LYS A 381 -22.70 35.61 -15.32
C LYS A 381 -23.52 35.72 -16.60
N LEU A 382 -23.91 34.57 -17.14
CA LEU A 382 -24.77 34.47 -18.33
C LEU A 382 -26.24 34.60 -17.93
N THR A 383 -27.05 35.23 -18.77
CA THR A 383 -28.51 35.20 -18.68
C THR A 383 -29.05 33.79 -18.97
N GLU A 384 -30.33 33.52 -18.64
CA GLU A 384 -30.94 32.21 -18.91
C GLU A 384 -30.89 31.83 -20.41
N ASP A 385 -31.19 32.78 -21.29
CA ASP A 385 -31.18 32.56 -22.74
C ASP A 385 -29.77 32.35 -23.30
N GLU A 386 -28.77 33.08 -22.79
CA GLU A 386 -27.37 32.87 -23.17
C GLU A 386 -26.87 31.50 -22.71
N ARG A 387 -27.24 31.05 -21.50
CA ARG A 387 -26.92 29.70 -21.03
C ARG A 387 -27.52 28.64 -21.93
N LYS A 388 -28.80 28.75 -22.29
CA LYS A 388 -29.47 27.80 -23.20
C LYS A 388 -28.74 27.71 -24.55
N LYS A 389 -28.33 28.84 -25.13
CA LYS A 389 -27.55 28.84 -26.39
C LYS A 389 -26.21 28.12 -26.27
N VAL A 390 -25.44 28.40 -25.22
CA VAL A 390 -24.15 27.73 -24.98
C VAL A 390 -24.34 26.22 -24.77
N VAL A 391 -25.40 25.82 -24.07
CA VAL A 391 -25.74 24.40 -23.86
C VAL A 391 -26.15 23.73 -25.17
N GLU A 392 -26.98 24.36 -25.99
CA GLU A 392 -27.40 23.82 -27.29
C GLU A 392 -26.20 23.64 -28.25
N GLU A 393 -25.30 24.62 -28.30
CA GLU A 393 -24.07 24.51 -29.09
C GLU A 393 -23.17 23.39 -28.56
N SER A 394 -23.02 23.28 -27.24
CA SER A 394 -22.26 22.21 -26.61
C SER A 394 -22.86 20.83 -26.91
N ARG A 395 -24.20 20.67 -26.83
CA ARG A 395 -24.90 19.42 -27.16
C ARG A 395 -24.72 19.02 -28.62
N LYS A 396 -24.73 19.98 -29.55
CA LYS A 396 -24.44 19.72 -30.98
C LYS A 396 -23.03 19.15 -31.15
N ILE A 397 -22.03 19.79 -30.55
CA ILE A 397 -20.64 19.31 -30.61
C ILE A 397 -20.51 17.91 -29.99
N ILE A 398 -21.14 17.70 -28.83
CA ILE A 398 -21.12 16.41 -28.13
C ILE A 398 -21.77 15.30 -28.97
N THR A 399 -22.79 15.61 -29.77
CA THR A 399 -23.47 14.63 -30.64
C THR A 399 -22.51 14.05 -31.68
N GLU A 400 -21.54 14.83 -32.14
CA GLU A 400 -20.50 14.40 -33.10
C GLU A 400 -19.42 13.49 -32.47
N ILE A 401 -19.39 13.33 -31.13
CA ILE A 401 -18.46 12.40 -30.47
C ILE A 401 -18.82 10.96 -30.85
N VAL A 402 -17.89 10.27 -31.52
CA VAL A 402 -18.08 8.87 -31.94
C VAL A 402 -18.01 7.91 -30.76
N ASP A 403 -17.04 8.10 -29.87
CA ASP A 403 -16.87 7.23 -28.71
C ASP A 403 -17.95 7.51 -27.64
N ARG A 404 -18.67 6.46 -27.26
CA ARG A 404 -19.83 6.58 -26.38
C ARG A 404 -19.43 6.97 -24.96
N ASP A 405 -18.32 6.44 -24.46
CA ASP A 405 -17.81 6.72 -23.13
C ASP A 405 -17.45 8.22 -23.02
N GLN A 406 -16.74 8.76 -24.02
CA GLN A 406 -16.45 10.19 -24.12
C GLN A 406 -17.72 11.05 -24.21
N LYS A 407 -18.72 10.61 -24.96
CA LYS A 407 -20.01 11.30 -25.07
C LYS A 407 -20.75 11.33 -23.72
N LEU A 408 -20.77 10.23 -22.97
CA LEU A 408 -21.36 10.14 -21.64
C LEU A 408 -20.66 11.07 -20.64
N LEU A 409 -19.32 11.09 -20.65
CA LEU A 409 -18.54 11.99 -19.80
C LEU A 409 -18.81 13.46 -20.13
N ALA A 410 -18.88 13.82 -21.42
CA ALA A 410 -19.13 15.19 -21.84
C ALA A 410 -20.55 15.68 -21.46
N LEU A 411 -21.57 14.84 -21.64
CA LEU A 411 -22.94 15.14 -21.20
C LEU A 411 -23.02 15.29 -19.69
N SER A 412 -22.37 14.41 -18.93
CA SER A 412 -22.32 14.47 -17.46
C SER A 412 -21.63 15.74 -16.97
N ALA A 413 -20.51 16.12 -17.59
CA ALA A 413 -19.79 17.35 -17.26
C ALA A 413 -20.63 18.60 -17.56
N LEU A 414 -21.33 18.63 -18.71
CA LEU A 414 -22.22 19.73 -19.08
C LEU A 414 -23.39 19.84 -18.07
N ALA A 415 -24.05 18.72 -17.76
CA ALA A 415 -25.14 18.68 -16.80
C ALA A 415 -24.70 19.16 -15.40
N LEU A 416 -23.53 18.72 -14.92
CA LEU A 416 -22.97 19.15 -13.64
C LEU A 416 -22.83 20.68 -13.54
N ARG A 417 -22.33 21.33 -14.60
CA ARG A 417 -22.18 22.79 -14.63
C ARG A 417 -23.51 23.50 -14.52
N ILE A 418 -24.51 23.02 -15.26
CA ILE A 418 -25.87 23.55 -15.20
C ILE A 418 -26.49 23.34 -13.81
N ALA A 419 -26.28 22.17 -13.20
CA ALA A 419 -26.74 21.91 -11.83
C ALA A 419 -26.08 22.85 -10.81
N LYS A 420 -24.77 23.13 -10.94
CA LYS A 420 -24.03 24.09 -10.10
C LYS A 420 -24.55 25.52 -10.22
N LEU A 421 -25.14 25.88 -11.35
CA LEU A 421 -25.80 27.17 -11.58
C LEU A 421 -27.24 27.23 -11.01
N GLY A 422 -27.69 26.18 -10.33
CA GLY A 422 -29.00 26.09 -9.68
C GLY A 422 -30.13 25.55 -10.55
N ASP A 423 -29.86 25.21 -11.81
CA ASP A 423 -30.87 24.72 -12.76
C ASP A 423 -30.86 23.18 -12.83
N LYS A 424 -31.40 22.56 -11.79
CA LYS A 424 -31.42 21.08 -11.69
C LYS A 424 -32.30 20.43 -12.73
N GLU A 425 -33.40 21.06 -13.13
CA GLU A 425 -34.33 20.52 -14.12
C GLU A 425 -33.65 20.43 -15.49
N PHE A 426 -32.97 21.50 -15.91
CA PHE A 426 -32.27 21.49 -17.19
C PHE A 426 -31.06 20.56 -17.19
N ALA A 427 -30.31 20.51 -16.08
CA ALA A 427 -29.24 19.53 -15.91
C ALA A 427 -29.75 18.08 -16.03
N THR A 428 -30.92 17.80 -15.46
CA THR A 428 -31.56 16.49 -15.56
C THR A 428 -32.01 16.19 -16.99
N GLU A 429 -32.48 17.18 -17.75
CA GLU A 429 -32.77 17.02 -19.17
C GLU A 429 -31.53 16.59 -19.97
N ILE A 430 -30.39 17.23 -19.71
CA ILE A 430 -29.12 16.87 -20.37
C ILE A 430 -28.72 15.43 -20.01
N MET A 431 -28.90 15.01 -18.76
CA MET A 431 -28.64 13.63 -18.35
C MET A 431 -29.58 12.60 -18.99
N LYS A 432 -30.79 12.98 -19.42
CA LYS A 432 -31.65 12.07 -20.19
C LYS A 432 -31.05 11.71 -21.54
N ASP A 433 -30.31 12.62 -22.17
CA ASP A 433 -29.56 12.27 -23.40
C ASP A 433 -28.54 11.18 -23.10
N ALA A 434 -27.79 11.32 -22.00
CA ALA A 434 -26.81 10.32 -21.59
C ALA A 434 -27.49 8.97 -21.33
N GLN A 435 -28.64 8.98 -20.65
CA GLN A 435 -29.42 7.78 -20.41
C GLN A 435 -29.88 7.09 -21.71
N ASN A 436 -30.27 7.85 -22.73
CA ASN A 436 -30.71 7.30 -24.01
C ASN A 436 -29.58 6.60 -24.80
N LEU A 437 -28.31 6.85 -24.45
CA LEU A 437 -27.15 6.19 -25.05
C LEU A 437 -26.81 4.87 -24.38
N VAL A 438 -27.29 4.63 -23.15
CA VAL A 438 -26.83 3.53 -22.30
C VAL A 438 -27.81 2.36 -22.40
N ASN A 439 -27.28 1.17 -22.69
CA ASN A 439 -28.05 -0.05 -22.56
C ASN A 439 -28.18 -0.41 -21.07
N LEU A 440 -29.33 -0.12 -20.47
CA LEU A 440 -29.58 -0.43 -19.06
C LEU A 440 -29.58 -1.93 -18.75
N GLN A 441 -29.61 -2.82 -19.76
CA GLN A 441 -29.49 -4.29 -19.65
C GLN A 441 -28.10 -4.73 -20.15
N PRO A 442 -27.02 -4.50 -19.37
CA PRO A 442 -25.66 -4.63 -19.87
C PRO A 442 -25.36 -6.08 -20.25
N LYS A 443 -24.80 -6.29 -21.45
CA LYS A 443 -24.42 -7.62 -21.95
C LYS A 443 -22.94 -7.94 -21.78
N ASN A 444 -22.14 -6.95 -21.42
CA ASN A 444 -20.70 -7.05 -21.27
C ASN A 444 -20.18 -6.00 -20.28
N TYR A 445 -18.91 -6.11 -19.92
CA TYR A 445 -18.26 -5.22 -18.96
C TYR A 445 -18.25 -3.75 -19.42
N ARG A 446 -18.08 -3.47 -20.71
CA ARG A 446 -18.08 -2.09 -21.22
C ARG A 446 -19.44 -1.42 -20.99
N GLU A 447 -20.54 -2.09 -21.32
CA GLU A 447 -21.89 -1.59 -21.07
C GLU A 447 -22.17 -1.43 -19.57
N TYR A 448 -21.62 -2.29 -18.71
CA TYR A 448 -21.70 -2.11 -17.26
C TYR A 448 -21.01 -0.82 -16.79
N ILE A 449 -19.82 -0.53 -17.34
CA ILE A 449 -19.10 0.72 -17.07
C ILE A 449 -19.88 1.95 -17.59
N GLU A 450 -20.53 1.86 -18.75
CA GLU A 450 -21.40 2.92 -19.26
C GLU A 450 -22.58 3.21 -18.31
N ILE A 451 -23.21 2.18 -17.72
CA ILE A 451 -24.24 2.35 -16.69
C ILE A 451 -23.66 3.02 -15.44
N TRP A 452 -22.46 2.63 -15.02
CA TRP A 452 -21.79 3.26 -13.89
C TRP A 452 -21.48 4.74 -14.13
N MET A 453 -21.04 5.11 -15.33
CA MET A 453 -20.86 6.51 -15.74
C MET A 453 -22.19 7.28 -15.68
N LEU A 454 -23.28 6.68 -16.14
CA LEU A 454 -24.61 7.28 -16.06
C LEU A 454 -25.06 7.50 -14.61
N ILE A 455 -24.90 6.49 -13.74
CA ILE A 455 -25.18 6.60 -12.30
C ILE A 455 -24.33 7.71 -11.69
N SER A 456 -23.05 7.80 -12.06
CA SER A 456 -22.11 8.83 -11.57
C SER A 456 -22.49 10.24 -12.00
N GLY A 457 -22.99 10.42 -13.22
CA GLY A 457 -23.52 11.69 -13.71
C GLY A 457 -24.80 12.09 -12.97
N TYR A 458 -25.76 11.15 -12.82
CA TYR A 458 -26.97 11.41 -12.06
C TYR A 458 -26.69 11.65 -10.57
N ALA A 459 -25.77 10.93 -9.94
CA ALA A 459 -25.43 11.13 -8.52
C ALA A 459 -24.99 12.57 -8.21
N GLN A 460 -24.37 13.24 -9.18
CA GLN A 460 -23.92 14.63 -9.06
C GLN A 460 -25.01 15.67 -9.37
N VAL A 461 -26.02 15.30 -10.15
CA VAL A 461 -27.04 16.21 -10.69
C VAL A 461 -28.40 16.02 -10.02
N ASP A 462 -28.88 14.78 -10.02
CA ASP A 462 -30.16 14.32 -9.50
C ASP A 462 -30.05 12.88 -8.98
N ALA A 463 -29.70 12.73 -7.69
CA ALA A 463 -29.50 11.44 -7.05
C ALA A 463 -30.78 10.57 -7.04
N GLU A 464 -31.98 11.17 -7.09
CA GLU A 464 -33.24 10.43 -7.15
C GLU A 464 -33.36 9.59 -8.43
N LYS A 465 -32.71 10.01 -9.52
CA LYS A 465 -32.61 9.23 -10.76
C LYS A 465 -31.51 8.19 -10.72
N ALA A 466 -30.44 8.44 -9.97
CA ALA A 466 -29.34 7.49 -9.83
C ALA A 466 -29.76 6.23 -9.06
N PHE A 467 -30.52 6.39 -7.97
CA PHE A 467 -30.87 5.27 -7.08
C PHE A 467 -31.59 4.09 -7.77
N PRO A 468 -32.67 4.28 -8.55
CA PRO A 468 -33.34 3.17 -9.24
C PRO A 468 -32.46 2.47 -10.28
N ILE A 469 -31.59 3.22 -10.96
CA ILE A 469 -30.64 2.67 -11.94
C ILE A 469 -29.61 1.80 -11.23
N LEU A 470 -29.04 2.29 -10.12
CA LEU A 470 -28.10 1.53 -9.30
C LEU A 470 -28.76 0.28 -8.70
N GLU A 471 -29.97 0.38 -8.15
CA GLU A 471 -30.71 -0.76 -7.61
C GLU A 471 -30.91 -1.87 -8.66
N THR A 472 -31.41 -1.50 -9.84
CA THR A 472 -31.60 -2.44 -10.96
C THR A 472 -30.26 -3.06 -11.41
N THR A 473 -29.17 -2.30 -11.34
CA THR A 473 -27.84 -2.76 -11.70
C THR A 473 -27.30 -3.78 -10.69
N ILE A 474 -27.53 -3.55 -9.39
CA ILE A 474 -27.17 -4.49 -8.31
C ILE A 474 -27.91 -5.82 -8.48
N PHE A 475 -29.21 -5.80 -8.78
CA PHE A 475 -29.98 -7.04 -8.99
C PHE A 475 -29.38 -7.93 -10.09
N ARG A 476 -28.98 -7.34 -11.22
CA ARG A 476 -28.33 -8.11 -12.30
C ARG A 476 -26.92 -8.54 -11.96
N LEU A 477 -26.22 -7.74 -11.17
CA LEU A 477 -24.88 -8.09 -10.71
C LEU A 477 -24.92 -9.32 -9.80
N ASN A 478 -25.97 -9.51 -8.99
CA ASN A 478 -26.14 -10.73 -8.19
C ASN A 478 -26.15 -12.01 -9.06
N ASP A 479 -26.88 -12.01 -10.17
CA ASP A 479 -26.92 -13.14 -11.11
C ASP A 479 -25.52 -13.42 -11.70
N THR A 480 -24.82 -12.35 -12.08
CA THR A 480 -23.48 -12.44 -12.70
C THR A 480 -22.45 -12.96 -11.69
N ILE A 481 -22.46 -12.45 -10.46
CA ILE A 481 -21.58 -12.90 -9.38
C ILE A 481 -21.88 -14.36 -9.04
N SER A 482 -23.15 -14.75 -8.95
CA SER A 482 -23.53 -16.13 -8.66
C SER A 482 -23.08 -17.10 -9.75
N ALA A 483 -23.16 -16.70 -11.03
CA ALA A 483 -22.61 -17.49 -12.13
C ALA A 483 -21.08 -17.55 -12.07
N PHE A 484 -20.42 -16.43 -11.78
CA PHE A 484 -18.97 -16.38 -11.61
C PHE A 484 -18.48 -17.31 -10.49
N VAL A 485 -19.13 -17.29 -9.31
CA VAL A 485 -18.76 -18.15 -8.18
C VAL A 485 -18.85 -19.63 -8.57
N LYS A 486 -19.93 -20.06 -9.23
CA LYS A 486 -20.08 -21.45 -9.68
C LYS A 486 -18.97 -21.88 -10.63
N VAL A 487 -18.55 -21.01 -11.54
CA VAL A 487 -17.43 -21.28 -12.44
C VAL A 487 -16.11 -21.24 -11.66
N GLY A 488 -15.94 -20.26 -10.77
CA GLY A 488 -14.80 -20.07 -9.91
C GLY A 488 -14.52 -21.30 -9.07
N GLU A 489 -15.51 -21.86 -8.38
CA GLU A 489 -15.38 -23.07 -7.56
C GLU A 489 -14.91 -24.29 -8.39
N PHE A 490 -15.26 -24.33 -9.68
CA PHE A 490 -14.81 -25.39 -10.57
C PHE A 490 -13.38 -25.20 -11.08
N ILE A 491 -12.94 -23.95 -11.29
CA ILE A 491 -11.62 -23.65 -11.90
C ILE A 491 -10.53 -23.30 -10.88
N ASP A 492 -10.92 -22.82 -9.69
CA ASP A 492 -10.02 -22.38 -8.63
C ASP A 492 -9.55 -23.57 -7.80
N VAL A 493 -8.77 -24.44 -8.44
CA VAL A 493 -8.24 -25.64 -7.80
C VAL A 493 -7.29 -25.28 -6.64
N SER A 494 -6.72 -24.07 -6.61
CA SER A 494 -5.86 -23.63 -5.51
C SER A 494 -6.60 -23.01 -4.32
N GLY A 495 -7.90 -22.72 -4.45
CA GLY A 495 -8.69 -22.06 -3.41
C GLY A 495 -8.20 -20.63 -3.11
N ASP A 496 -7.65 -19.94 -4.11
CA ASP A 496 -7.10 -18.60 -3.97
C ASP A 496 -8.14 -17.50 -4.13
N MET A 497 -9.21 -17.78 -4.88
CA MET A 497 -10.29 -16.88 -5.23
C MET A 497 -11.56 -17.18 -4.46
N ILE A 498 -11.85 -18.46 -4.19
CA ILE A 498 -13.02 -18.91 -3.46
C ILE A 498 -12.58 -19.94 -2.41
N ASP A 499 -12.92 -19.67 -1.16
CA ASP A 499 -12.62 -20.56 -0.04
C ASP A 499 -13.84 -20.65 0.88
N ASP A 500 -14.18 -21.85 1.33
CA ASP A 500 -15.41 -22.16 2.09
C ASP A 500 -16.70 -21.53 1.51
N GLY A 501 -16.77 -21.51 0.18
CA GLY A 501 -17.88 -20.92 -0.57
C GLY A 501 -17.99 -19.41 -0.42
N GLU A 502 -16.93 -18.69 -0.03
CA GLU A 502 -16.83 -17.23 0.00
C GLU A 502 -15.80 -16.73 -1.02
N ILE A 503 -16.10 -15.63 -1.70
CA ILE A 503 -15.11 -14.94 -2.53
C ILE A 503 -14.05 -14.33 -1.60
N GLN A 504 -12.79 -14.65 -1.83
CA GLN A 504 -11.67 -14.07 -1.10
C GLN A 504 -11.46 -12.62 -1.55
N VAL A 505 -11.43 -11.69 -0.60
CA VAL A 505 -11.28 -10.25 -0.86
C VAL A 505 -9.96 -9.68 -0.34
N GLY A 506 -9.68 -8.42 -0.71
CA GLY A 506 -8.60 -7.64 -0.12
C GLY A 506 -7.21 -8.24 -0.33
N SER A 507 -6.42 -8.29 0.74
CA SER A 507 -5.04 -8.78 0.69
C SER A 507 -4.95 -10.30 0.43
N PHE A 508 -6.03 -11.05 0.71
CA PHE A 508 -6.12 -12.48 0.47
C PHE A 508 -6.80 -12.86 -0.87
N GLY A 509 -7.47 -11.94 -1.55
CA GLY A 509 -8.23 -12.27 -2.76
C GLY A 509 -7.44 -12.51 -4.06
N GLY A 510 -6.11 -12.35 -4.05
CA GLY A 510 -5.29 -12.43 -5.26
C GLY A 510 -5.47 -11.23 -6.21
N GLU A 511 -4.70 -11.20 -7.31
CA GLU A 511 -4.66 -10.04 -8.23
C GLU A 511 -6.00 -9.81 -8.96
N MET A 512 -6.71 -10.89 -9.29
CA MET A 512 -7.96 -10.79 -10.05
C MET A 512 -9.06 -10.09 -9.25
N THR A 513 -9.31 -10.52 -8.01
CA THR A 513 -10.32 -9.88 -7.16
C THR A 513 -9.87 -8.46 -6.83
N ARG A 514 -8.58 -8.23 -6.54
CA ARG A 514 -8.04 -6.88 -6.31
C ARG A 514 -8.23 -5.95 -7.51
N GLY A 515 -8.03 -6.44 -8.74
CA GLY A 515 -8.26 -5.67 -9.96
C GLY A 515 -9.72 -5.32 -10.18
N MET A 516 -10.63 -6.26 -9.92
CA MET A 516 -12.09 -6.04 -9.98
C MET A 516 -12.55 -5.04 -8.91
N LEU A 517 -12.01 -5.13 -7.69
CA LEU A 517 -12.31 -4.19 -6.62
C LEU A 517 -11.69 -2.82 -6.84
N GLY A 518 -10.49 -2.76 -7.42
CA GLY A 518 -9.80 -1.53 -7.78
C GLY A 518 -10.56 -0.73 -8.85
N SER A 519 -11.22 -1.40 -9.80
CA SER A 519 -12.07 -0.71 -10.79
C SER A 519 -13.38 -0.19 -10.20
N LEU A 520 -13.95 -0.87 -9.20
CA LEU A 520 -15.09 -0.37 -8.43
C LEU A 520 -14.70 0.77 -7.48
N GLY A 521 -13.48 0.74 -6.92
CA GLY A 521 -12.92 1.80 -6.06
C GLY A 521 -12.58 3.11 -6.78
N ALA A 522 -12.58 3.14 -8.12
CA ALA A 522 -12.45 4.37 -8.91
C ALA A 522 -13.66 5.32 -8.81
N SER A 523 -14.57 5.08 -7.85
CA SER A 523 -15.89 5.71 -7.76
C SER A 523 -16.22 6.34 -6.41
N ASP A 524 -15.22 6.57 -5.56
CA ASP A 524 -15.39 7.17 -4.23
C ASP A 524 -16.24 8.46 -4.28
N SER A 525 -16.11 9.27 -5.34
CA SER A 525 -16.93 10.47 -5.54
C SER A 525 -18.41 10.16 -5.78
N THR A 526 -18.74 9.17 -6.60
CA THR A 526 -20.12 8.75 -6.88
C THR A 526 -20.79 8.22 -5.62
N VAL A 527 -20.11 7.33 -4.91
CA VAL A 527 -20.63 6.77 -3.65
C VAL A 527 -20.77 7.87 -2.60
N LYS A 528 -19.80 8.77 -2.48
CA LYS A 528 -19.88 9.94 -1.59
C LYS A 528 -21.07 10.85 -1.93
N ASN A 529 -21.31 11.13 -3.21
CA ASN A 529 -22.43 11.97 -3.64
C ASN A 529 -23.78 11.33 -3.30
N LEU A 530 -23.95 10.02 -3.54
CA LEU A 530 -25.15 9.28 -3.15
C LEU A 530 -25.35 9.25 -1.64
N ALA A 531 -24.28 9.00 -0.87
CA ALA A 531 -24.31 9.00 0.59
C ALA A 531 -24.66 10.39 1.15
N THR A 532 -24.16 11.45 0.52
CA THR A 532 -24.47 12.84 0.89
C THR A 532 -25.91 13.22 0.55
N ALA A 533 -26.45 12.70 -0.56
CA ALA A 533 -27.82 12.95 -0.98
C ALA A 533 -28.85 12.22 -0.11
N ASP A 534 -28.66 10.92 0.13
CA ASP A 534 -29.50 10.10 1.01
C ASP A 534 -28.68 8.91 1.54
N PHE A 535 -28.15 9.05 2.75
CA PHE A 535 -27.34 8.02 3.39
C PHE A 535 -28.14 6.75 3.69
N THR A 536 -29.40 6.89 4.11
CA THR A 536 -30.25 5.75 4.47
C THR A 536 -30.53 4.89 3.24
N ARG A 537 -30.83 5.51 2.10
CA ARG A 537 -31.07 4.81 0.85
C ARG A 537 -29.79 4.21 0.28
N THR A 538 -28.68 4.93 0.32
CA THR A 538 -27.35 4.41 -0.06
C THR A 538 -26.97 3.19 0.78
N LYS A 539 -27.14 3.23 2.10
CA LYS A 539 -26.95 2.09 3.00
C LYS A 539 -27.87 0.92 2.64
N SER A 540 -29.16 1.19 2.41
CA SER A 540 -30.16 0.16 2.06
C SER A 540 -29.80 -0.61 0.79
N LEU A 541 -29.21 0.08 -0.21
CA LEU A 541 -28.77 -0.57 -1.45
C LEU A 541 -27.70 -1.64 -1.23
N THR A 542 -26.82 -1.49 -0.24
CA THR A 542 -25.82 -2.52 0.07
C THR A 542 -26.47 -3.84 0.47
N ASN A 543 -27.60 -3.79 1.17
CA ASN A 543 -28.31 -4.99 1.62
C ASN A 543 -28.98 -5.75 0.46
N LYS A 544 -29.01 -5.18 -0.75
CA LYS A 544 -29.52 -5.84 -1.96
C LYS A 544 -28.52 -6.83 -2.57
N PHE A 545 -27.25 -6.80 -2.15
CA PHE A 545 -26.29 -7.84 -2.52
C PHE A 545 -26.63 -9.15 -1.79
N GLU A 546 -26.74 -10.23 -2.56
CA GLU A 546 -27.14 -11.54 -2.04
C GLU A 546 -26.05 -12.21 -1.22
N ARG A 547 -24.80 -12.09 -1.70
CA ARG A 547 -23.62 -12.66 -1.04
C ARG A 547 -23.12 -11.76 0.08
N GLN A 548 -22.79 -12.35 1.22
CA GLN A 548 -22.47 -11.61 2.43
C GLN A 548 -21.16 -10.81 2.31
N GLU A 549 -20.12 -11.42 1.76
CA GLU A 549 -18.82 -10.80 1.52
C GLU A 549 -18.91 -9.63 0.53
N VAL A 550 -19.78 -9.74 -0.48
CA VAL A 550 -20.02 -8.67 -1.46
C VAL A 550 -20.85 -7.53 -0.84
N ARG A 551 -21.82 -7.87 0.00
CA ARG A 551 -22.58 -6.90 0.79
C ARG A 551 -21.65 -6.09 1.67
N ILE A 552 -20.82 -6.75 2.48
CA ILE A 552 -19.87 -6.09 3.38
C ILE A 552 -18.92 -5.19 2.60
N LEU A 553 -18.37 -5.66 1.49
CA LEU A 553 -17.56 -4.85 0.59
C LEU A 553 -18.30 -3.59 0.10
N ALA A 554 -19.57 -3.69 -0.29
CA ALA A 554 -20.36 -2.52 -0.69
C ALA A 554 -20.54 -1.53 0.47
N LYS A 555 -20.69 -2.03 1.72
CA LYS A 555 -20.68 -1.19 2.93
C LYS A 555 -19.34 -0.50 3.12
N MET A 556 -18.23 -1.22 2.92
CA MET A 556 -16.87 -0.66 2.98
C MET A 556 -16.67 0.47 1.99
N LEU A 557 -17.15 0.35 0.76
CA LEU A 557 -17.04 1.43 -0.24
C LEU A 557 -17.72 2.72 0.23
N ILE A 558 -18.89 2.62 0.86
CA ILE A 558 -19.58 3.77 1.46
C ILE A 558 -18.76 4.34 2.61
N LEU A 559 -18.31 3.48 3.53
CA LEU A 559 -17.55 3.90 4.70
C LEU A 559 -16.24 4.59 4.31
N ARG A 560 -15.50 4.08 3.32
CA ARG A 560 -14.31 4.73 2.76
C ARG A 560 -14.65 6.09 2.18
N ALA A 561 -15.67 6.16 1.32
CA ALA A 561 -16.07 7.40 0.65
C ALA A 561 -16.47 8.51 1.63
N VAL A 562 -16.94 8.14 2.83
CA VAL A 562 -17.41 9.10 3.85
C VAL A 562 -16.40 9.33 4.98
N LEU A 563 -15.68 8.31 5.43
CA LEU A 563 -14.83 8.36 6.63
C LEU A 563 -13.34 8.41 6.33
N ALA A 564 -12.87 8.03 5.13
CA ALA A 564 -11.45 8.09 4.81
C ALA A 564 -10.97 9.55 4.77
N GLU A 565 -9.93 9.87 5.53
CA GLU A 565 -9.23 11.13 5.35
C GLU A 565 -8.32 11.04 4.14
N LYS A 566 -8.23 12.12 3.35
CA LYS A 566 -7.20 12.25 2.32
C LYS A 566 -5.86 12.37 3.04
N SER A 567 -5.17 11.25 3.24
CA SER A 567 -3.81 11.29 3.78
C SER A 567 -2.93 12.05 2.81
N GLU A 568 -2.32 13.15 3.26
CA GLU A 568 -1.05 13.59 2.70
C GLU A 568 -0.07 12.46 3.00
N VAL A 569 0.10 11.56 2.04
CA VAL A 569 1.02 10.42 2.16
C VAL A 569 2.40 11.00 2.41
N LYS A 570 2.82 11.01 3.68
CA LYS A 570 4.25 11.00 4.01
C LYS A 570 4.71 9.59 3.68
N GLU A 571 5.45 9.46 2.58
CA GLU A 571 6.13 8.22 2.20
C GLU A 571 7.12 7.83 3.30
N GLU A 572 6.64 7.18 4.37
CA GLU A 572 7.48 6.63 5.44
C GLU A 572 7.30 5.11 5.62
N PHE A 573 6.39 4.43 4.89
CA PHE A 573 6.12 2.99 5.03
C PHE A 573 6.03 2.15 3.74
#